data_AF-A0A4Y2DHK7-F1
#
_entry.id   AF-A0A4Y2DHK7-F1
#
_cell.length_a   1.000
_cell.length_b   1.000
_cell.length_c   1.000
_cell.angle_alpha   90.00
_cell.angle_beta   90.00
_cell.angle_gamma   90.00
#
_symmetry.space_group_name_H-M   'P 1'
#
loop_
_entity.id
_entity.type
_entity.pdbx_description
1 polymer ?
#
loop_
_entity_poly.entity_id
_entity_poly.type
_entity_poly.pdbx_seq_one_letter_code
_entity_poly.pdbx_strand_id
1 'polypeptide(L)'
;MSYSSAASSLRQVFTAFKQKTDRIFPHYIFEHPPYSPDLAPSDFHLFLNLKEFLGGKRFGSDAEFEKAVTTWLNELAAEEYDIGILKLVDKYDKCLNVGGDYIEK
;
A
#
# COMPACT_ATOMS: atom_id res chain seq x y z
N MET A 1 -15.40 -35.51 26.03
CA MET A 1 -15.62 -34.42 25.03
C MET A 1 -15.40 -33.08 25.74
N SER A 2 -14.23 -32.45 25.58
CA SER A 2 -13.97 -31.11 26.13
C SER A 2 -12.91 -30.39 25.28
N TYR A 3 -13.34 -29.86 24.13
CA TYR A 3 -12.50 -29.01 23.25
C TYR A 3 -13.12 -27.62 23.01
N SER A 4 -14.29 -27.33 23.60
CA SER A 4 -15.10 -26.15 23.25
C SER A 4 -14.73 -24.86 23.99
N SER A 5 -14.14 -24.94 25.19
CA SER A 5 -13.94 -23.76 26.05
C SER A 5 -12.69 -22.94 25.67
N ALA A 6 -11.57 -23.60 25.39
CA ALA A 6 -10.31 -22.93 25.03
C ALA A 6 -10.39 -22.18 23.68
N ALA A 7 -11.09 -22.74 22.70
CA ALA A 7 -11.27 -22.12 21.38
C ALA A 7 -12.14 -20.84 21.44
N SER A 8 -13.12 -20.79 22.35
CA SER A 8 -13.94 -19.60 22.59
C SER A 8 -13.12 -18.48 23.25
N SER A 9 -12.28 -18.85 24.22
CA SER A 9 -11.41 -17.90 24.94
C SER A 9 -10.39 -17.24 23.99
N LEU A 10 -9.73 -18.02 23.14
CA LEU A 10 -8.78 -17.49 22.17
C LEU A 10 -9.44 -16.58 21.12
N ARG A 11 -10.67 -16.91 20.67
CA ARG A 11 -11.45 -16.05 19.76
C ARG A 11 -11.81 -14.72 20.42
N GLN A 12 -12.19 -14.73 21.70
CA GLN A 12 -12.48 -13.50 22.43
C GLN A 12 -11.24 -12.64 22.64
N VAL A 13 -10.10 -13.26 22.98
CA VAL A 13 -8.81 -12.55 23.12
C VAL A 13 -8.38 -11.93 21.79
N PHE A 14 -8.50 -12.67 20.67
CA PHE A 14 -8.17 -12.14 19.34
C PHE A 14 -9.11 -11.01 18.90
N THR A 15 -10.41 -11.13 19.22
CA THR A 15 -11.39 -10.09 18.91
C THR A 15 -11.15 -8.84 19.75
N ALA A 16 -10.87 -8.98 21.05
CA ALA A 16 -10.55 -7.87 21.93
C ALA A 16 -9.22 -7.21 21.54
N PHE A 17 -8.23 -7.98 21.11
CA PHE A 17 -6.97 -7.46 20.59
C PHE A 17 -7.20 -6.64 19.33
N LYS A 18 -7.91 -7.20 18.33
CA LYS A 18 -8.27 -6.48 17.10
C LYS A 18 -9.06 -5.20 17.39
N GLN A 19 -10.04 -5.26 18.27
CA GLN A 19 -10.86 -4.10 18.64
C GLN A 19 -10.05 -3.04 19.40
N LYS A 20 -9.04 -3.46 20.19
CA LYS A 20 -8.11 -2.56 20.86
C LYS A 20 -7.13 -1.93 19.86
N THR A 21 -6.60 -2.68 18.90
CA THR A 21 -5.74 -2.13 17.84
C THR A 21 -6.50 -1.17 16.93
N ASP A 22 -7.75 -1.47 16.56
CA ASP A 22 -8.61 -0.57 15.76
C ASP A 22 -8.98 0.72 16.54
N ARG A 23 -9.06 0.64 17.87
CA ARG A 23 -9.27 1.80 18.75
C ARG A 23 -7.99 2.62 18.98
N ILE A 24 -6.83 1.98 19.04
CA ILE A 24 -5.53 2.65 19.26
C ILE A 24 -4.99 3.24 17.96
N PHE A 25 -5.24 2.57 16.84
CA PHE A 25 -4.88 3.00 15.49
C PHE A 25 -6.14 2.95 14.63
N PRO A 26 -7.03 3.97 14.73
CA PRO A 26 -8.11 4.10 13.78
C PRO A 26 -7.47 4.30 12.39
N HIS A 27 -7.52 3.24 11.58
CA HIS A 27 -7.09 3.34 10.20
C HIS A 27 -8.07 4.29 9.51
N TYR A 28 -7.58 5.47 9.13
CA TYR A 28 -8.34 6.36 8.28
C TYR A 28 -8.42 5.71 6.90
N ILE A 29 -9.56 5.09 6.60
CA ILE A 29 -9.81 4.54 5.27
C ILE A 29 -10.07 5.73 4.36
N PHE A 30 -9.12 6.02 3.49
CA PHE A 30 -9.31 7.02 2.44
C PHE A 30 -10.26 6.44 1.39
N GLU A 31 -11.36 7.13 1.08
CA GLU A 31 -12.28 6.69 0.03
C GLU A 31 -11.55 6.72 -1.32
N HIS A 32 -11.38 5.54 -1.92
CA HIS A 32 -10.69 5.40 -3.19
C HIS A 32 -11.70 5.11 -4.30
N PRO A 33 -11.80 5.98 -5.33
CA PRO A 33 -12.70 5.74 -6.44
C PRO A 33 -12.30 4.48 -7.23
N PRO A 34 -13.27 3.74 -7.79
CA PRO A 34 -12.99 2.55 -8.57
C PRO A 34 -12.21 2.91 -9.84
N TYR A 35 -11.22 2.09 -10.19
CA TYR A 35 -10.39 2.23 -11.40
C TYR A 35 -9.56 3.52 -11.48
N SER A 36 -9.09 4.07 -10.35
CA SER A 36 -8.29 5.29 -10.30
C SER A 36 -6.82 5.06 -9.88
N PRO A 37 -6.02 4.31 -10.67
CA PRO A 37 -4.60 4.11 -10.39
C PRO A 37 -3.80 5.42 -10.43
N ASP A 38 -4.32 6.45 -11.12
CA ASP A 38 -3.78 7.81 -11.14
C ASP A 38 -3.89 8.51 -9.79
N LEU A 39 -4.72 8.01 -8.86
CA LEU A 39 -4.88 8.48 -7.49
C LEU A 39 -4.27 7.53 -6.44
N ALA A 40 -3.57 6.48 -6.87
CA ALA A 40 -2.87 5.55 -5.98
C ALA A 40 -1.36 5.82 -6.02
N PRO A 41 -0.73 6.35 -4.94
CA PRO A 41 0.71 6.64 -4.92
C PRO A 41 1.59 5.43 -5.22
N SER A 42 1.13 4.23 -4.86
CA SER A 42 1.78 2.97 -5.24
C SER A 42 1.87 2.83 -6.76
N ASP A 43 0.78 3.09 -7.48
CA ASP A 43 0.69 2.84 -8.92
C ASP A 43 1.35 3.93 -9.76
N PHE A 44 1.12 5.21 -9.43
CA PHE A 44 1.65 6.32 -10.22
C PHE A 44 3.07 6.75 -9.84
N HIS A 45 3.64 6.26 -8.73
CA HIS A 45 4.98 6.65 -8.30
C HIS A 45 5.86 5.44 -7.97
N LEU A 46 5.56 4.71 -6.89
CA LEU A 46 6.45 3.65 -6.39
C LEU A 46 6.67 2.53 -7.41
N PHE A 47 5.59 2.01 -8.00
CA PHE A 47 5.65 0.93 -8.98
C PHE A 47 6.17 1.37 -10.35
N LEU A 48 6.08 2.66 -10.69
CA LEU A 48 6.76 3.18 -11.87
C LEU A 48 8.27 3.10 -11.68
N ASN A 49 8.78 3.62 -10.56
CA ASN A 49 10.20 3.58 -10.23
C ASN A 49 10.70 2.13 -10.10
N LEU A 50 9.90 1.25 -9.46
CA LEU A 50 10.23 -0.17 -9.36
C LEU A 50 10.27 -0.84 -10.73
N LYS A 51 9.33 -0.53 -11.62
CA LYS A 51 9.31 -1.08 -12.98
C LYS A 51 10.55 -0.64 -13.78
N GLU A 52 10.99 0.60 -13.61
CA GLU A 52 12.25 1.08 -14.20
C GLU A 52 13.45 0.33 -13.65
N PHE A 53 13.53 0.14 -12.33
CA PHE A 53 14.57 -0.64 -11.69
C PHE A 53 14.59 -2.10 -12.19
N LEU A 54 13.43 -2.73 -12.33
CA LEU A 54 13.29 -4.11 -12.80
C LEU A 54 13.51 -4.24 -14.31
N GLY A 55 13.50 -3.13 -15.05
CA GLY A 55 13.61 -3.10 -16.51
C GLY A 55 14.82 -3.89 -17.01
N GLY A 56 14.57 -4.91 -17.83
CA GLY A 56 15.61 -5.71 -18.48
C GLY A 56 16.35 -6.70 -17.56
N LYS A 57 16.06 -6.74 -16.26
CA LYS A 57 16.63 -7.73 -15.33
C LYS A 57 15.94 -9.09 -15.53
N ARG A 58 16.72 -10.17 -15.44
CA ARG A 58 16.22 -11.54 -15.37
C ARG A 58 16.70 -12.15 -14.05
N PHE A 59 15.80 -12.78 -13.33
CA PHE A 59 16.08 -13.45 -12.06
C PHE A 59 15.97 -14.96 -12.26
N GLY A 60 16.88 -15.72 -11.66
CA GLY A 60 16.89 -17.18 -11.75
C GLY A 60 15.93 -17.87 -10.78
N SER A 61 15.41 -17.14 -9.80
CA SER A 61 14.44 -17.64 -8.82
C SER A 61 13.65 -16.50 -8.17
N ASP A 62 12.51 -16.85 -7.56
CA ASP A 62 11.68 -15.90 -6.80
C ASP A 62 12.46 -15.32 -5.60
N ALA A 63 13.29 -16.14 -4.94
CA ALA A 63 14.12 -15.68 -3.82
C ALA A 63 15.14 -14.60 -4.23
N GLU A 64 15.68 -14.71 -5.45
CA GLU A 64 16.59 -13.70 -6.00
C GLU A 64 15.83 -12.40 -6.33
N PHE A 65 14.64 -12.52 -6.91
CA PHE A 65 13.75 -11.39 -7.19
C PHE A 65 13.32 -10.66 -5.91
N GLU A 66 12.83 -11.39 -4.91
CA GLU A 66 12.41 -10.86 -3.60
C GLU A 66 13.56 -10.12 -2.91
N LYS A 67 14.77 -10.69 -2.94
CA LYS A 67 15.96 -10.05 -2.40
C LYS A 67 16.27 -8.75 -3.13
N ALA A 68 16.23 -8.74 -4.46
CA ALA A 68 16.51 -7.55 -5.25
C ALA A 68 15.49 -6.42 -4.98
N VAL A 69 14.20 -6.74 -4.93
CA VAL A 69 13.14 -5.77 -4.62
C VAL A 69 13.28 -5.24 -3.19
N THR A 70 13.57 -6.12 -2.23
CA THR A 70 13.76 -5.74 -0.82
C THR A 70 14.97 -4.82 -0.65
N THR A 71 16.10 -5.15 -1.28
CA THR A 71 17.28 -4.27 -1.29
C THR A 71 16.95 -2.91 -1.90
N TRP A 72 16.28 -2.87 -3.05
CA TRP A 72 15.88 -1.63 -3.69
C TRP A 72 14.97 -0.77 -2.80
N LEU A 73 13.96 -1.36 -2.14
CA LEU A 73 13.08 -0.65 -1.20
C LEU A 73 13.84 -0.07 -0.01
N ASN A 74 14.85 -0.78 0.50
CA ASN A 74 15.66 -0.34 1.64
C ASN A 74 16.68 0.75 1.26
N GLU A 75 17.11 0.78 0.01
CA GLU A 75 18.02 1.80 -0.52
C GLU A 75 17.29 3.05 -1.02
N LEU A 76 15.96 2.95 -1.23
CA LEU A 76 15.15 4.07 -1.66
C LEU A 76 15.14 5.18 -0.59
N ALA A 77 15.46 6.40 -1.01
CA ALA A 77 15.50 7.57 -0.13
C ALA A 77 14.11 7.84 0.48
N ALA A 78 14.07 8.26 1.75
CA ALA A 78 12.80 8.56 2.43
C ALA A 78 11.99 9.63 1.66
N GLU A 79 12.71 10.58 1.06
CA GLU A 79 12.17 11.67 0.26
C GLU A 79 11.39 11.18 -0.97
N GLU A 80 11.71 10.02 -1.55
CA GLU A 80 10.93 9.47 -2.67
C GLU A 80 9.52 9.08 -2.22
N TYR A 81 9.38 8.50 -1.03
CA TYR A 81 8.06 8.21 -0.47
C TYR A 81 7.28 9.51 -0.23
N ASP A 82 7.94 10.53 0.34
CA ASP A 82 7.33 11.85 0.58
C ASP A 82 6.87 12.50 -0.72
N ILE A 83 7.69 12.46 -1.78
CA ILE A 83 7.35 12.97 -3.11
C ILE A 83 6.09 12.27 -3.66
N GLY A 84 6.01 10.95 -3.55
CA GLY A 84 4.85 10.18 -3.99
C GLY A 84 3.56 10.58 -3.27
N ILE A 85 3.63 10.76 -1.95
CA ILE A 85 2.49 11.18 -1.13
C ILE A 85 2.13 12.64 -1.40
N LEU A 86 3.09 13.55 -1.56
CA LEU A 86 2.82 14.96 -1.85
C LEU A 86 2.16 15.15 -3.23
N LYS A 87 2.59 14.39 -4.24
CA LYS A 87 1.95 14.38 -5.57
C LYS A 87 0.48 13.97 -5.54
N LEU A 88 0.04 13.27 -4.49
CA LEU A 88 -1.36 12.90 -4.32
C LEU A 88 -2.25 14.14 -4.17
N VAL A 89 -1.77 15.17 -3.48
CA VAL A 89 -2.53 16.42 -3.26
C VAL A 89 -2.81 17.11 -4.60
N ASP A 90 -1.78 17.27 -5.43
CA ASP A 90 -1.91 17.88 -6.76
C ASP A 90 -2.83 17.07 -7.68
N LYS A 91 -2.80 15.74 -7.55
CA LYS A 91 -3.64 14.84 -8.34
C LYS A 91 -5.10 14.91 -7.91
N TYR A 92 -5.41 14.99 -6.62
CA TYR A 92 -6.79 15.22 -6.18
C TYR A 92 -7.33 16.56 -6.66
N ASP A 93 -6.52 17.63 -6.60
CA ASP A 93 -6.94 18.95 -7.10
C ASP A 93 -7.26 18.89 -8.60
N LYS A 94 -6.39 18.26 -9.39
CA LYS A 94 -6.63 18.02 -10.82
C LYS A 94 -7.90 17.19 -11.07
N CYS A 95 -8.10 16.10 -10.33
CA CYS A 95 -9.28 15.23 -10.43
C CYS A 95 -10.58 16.04 -10.25
N LEU A 96 -10.61 16.88 -9.21
CA LEU A 96 -11.75 17.74 -8.91
C LEU A 96 -11.99 18.77 -10.01
N ASN A 97 -10.92 19.37 -10.54
CA ASN A 97 -11.01 20.37 -11.61
C ASN A 97 -11.51 19.80 -12.95
N VAL A 98 -11.31 18.51 -13.21
CA VAL A 98 -11.85 17.82 -14.41
C VAL A 98 -13.17 17.09 -14.14
N GLY A 99 -13.82 17.33 -13.00
CA GLY A 99 -15.12 16.74 -12.68
C GLY A 99 -15.08 15.25 -12.37
N GLY A 100 -13.92 14.71 -11.95
CA GLY A 100 -13.73 13.30 -11.63
C GLY A 100 -13.28 12.42 -12.81
N ASP A 101 -13.02 13.00 -13.98
CA ASP A 101 -12.44 12.30 -15.11
C ASP A 101 -10.96 11.91 -14.87
N TYR A 102 -10.47 10.94 -15.64
CA TYR A 102 -9.10 10.44 -15.53
C TYR A 102 -8.06 11.53 -15.81
N ILE A 103 -7.02 11.58 -14.99
CA ILE A 103 -5.93 12.55 -15.17
C ILE A 103 -4.83 11.90 -16.03
N GLU A 104 -4.61 12.45 -17.23
CA GLU A 104 -3.47 12.07 -18.06
C GLU A 104 -2.13 12.38 -17.35
N LYS A 105 -1.10 11.60 -17.71
CA LYS A 105 0.26 11.71 -17.13
C LYS A 105 0.96 12.99 -17.51
#